data_AF-A0A357CW39-F1
#
_entry.id   AF-A0A357CW39-F1
#
_cell.length_a   1.000
_cell.length_b   1.000
_cell.length_c   1.000
_cell.angle_alpha   90.00
_cell.angle_beta   90.00
_cell.angle_gamma   90.00
#
_symmetry.space_group_name_H-M   'P 1'
#
loop_
_entity.id
_entity.type
_entity.pdbx_description
1 polymer ?
#
loop_
_entity_poly.entity_id
_entity_poly.type
_entity_poly.pdbx_seq_one_letter_code
_entity_poly.pdbx_strand_id
1 'polypeptide(L)'
;LLKFCHGIQAGSPVDSFVKPEGWAMPGYDSEVVMAAGAFTQGSSIELSADAPIREPFTVYIQGGLTYESGKYGILTAAEFMT
;
A
#
# COMPACT_ATOMS: atom_id res chain seq x y z
N LEU A 1 -8.21 7.14 -0.78
CA LEU A 1 -7.04 6.72 0.02
C LEU A 1 -7.15 5.28 0.51
N LEU A 2 -7.87 5.00 1.60
CA LEU A 2 -7.81 3.68 2.26
C LEU A 2 -8.19 2.51 1.34
N LYS A 3 -9.26 2.65 0.55
CA LYS A 3 -9.65 1.65 -0.46
C LYS A 3 -8.52 1.28 -1.43
N PHE A 4 -7.76 2.29 -1.88
CA PHE A 4 -6.64 2.08 -2.79
C PHE A 4 -5.51 1.29 -2.11
N CYS A 5 -5.10 1.69 -0.90
CA CYS A 5 -4.10 0.95 -0.12
C CYS A 5 -4.55 -0.48 0.21
N HIS A 6 -5.84 -0.69 0.50
CA HIS A 6 -6.41 -2.03 0.69
C HIS A 6 -6.27 -2.89 -0.56
N GLY A 7 -6.52 -2.32 -1.74
CA GLY A 7 -6.37 -3.04 -3.00
C GLY A 7 -4.90 -3.33 -3.36
N ILE A 8 -3.97 -2.42 -3.04
CA ILE A 8 -2.53 -2.71 -3.15
C ILE A 8 -2.15 -3.90 -2.26
N GLN A 9 -2.56 -3.90 -0.99
CA GLN A 9 -2.29 -5.00 -0.06
C GLN A 9 -2.92 -6.31 -0.56
N ALA A 10 -4.17 -6.28 -1.04
CA ALA A 10 -4.84 -7.46 -1.60
C ALA A 10 -4.13 -8.00 -2.85
N GLY A 11 -3.45 -7.13 -3.60
CA GLY A 11 -2.61 -7.50 -4.74
C GLY A 11 -1.19 -7.95 -4.39
N SER A 12 -0.79 -7.90 -3.13
CA SER A 12 0.56 -8.29 -2.67
C SER A 12 0.70 -9.81 -2.48
N PRO A 13 1.93 -10.36 -2.54
CA PRO A 13 2.15 -11.79 -2.36
C PRO A 13 2.06 -12.28 -0.91
N VAL A 14 2.35 -11.41 0.07
CA VAL A 14 2.35 -11.73 1.51
C VAL A 14 1.27 -10.93 2.22
N ASP A 15 0.60 -11.54 3.20
CA ASP A 15 -0.44 -10.91 4.03
C ASP A 15 -1.56 -10.23 3.23
N SER A 16 -1.90 -10.76 2.05
CA SER A 16 -2.91 -10.17 1.15
C SER A 16 -4.33 -10.15 1.71
N PHE A 17 -4.59 -10.97 2.73
CA PHE A 17 -5.88 -11.00 3.44
C PHE A 17 -5.98 -9.94 4.56
N VAL A 18 -4.87 -9.29 4.91
CA VAL A 18 -4.84 -8.25 5.95
C VAL A 18 -5.28 -6.91 5.37
N LYS A 19 -5.96 -6.09 6.16
CA LYS A 19 -6.41 -4.74 5.77
C LYS A 19 -5.56 -3.69 6.49
N PRO A 20 -4.78 -2.88 5.74
CA PRO A 20 -4.05 -1.75 6.30
C PRO A 20 -4.98 -0.75 6.98
N GLU A 21 -4.59 -0.26 8.14
CA GLU A 21 -5.28 0.80 8.88
C GLU A 21 -4.33 1.96 9.17
N GLY A 22 -4.87 3.08 9.63
CA GLY A 22 -4.07 4.21 10.06
C GLY A 22 -3.26 3.85 11.30
N TRP A 23 -1.95 4.10 11.24
CA TRP A 23 -1.05 3.91 12.37
C TRP A 23 -0.38 5.23 12.73
N ALA A 24 -0.32 5.54 14.02
CA ALA A 24 0.43 6.67 14.59
C ALA A 24 1.94 6.39 14.54
N MET A 25 2.51 6.41 13.33
CA MET A 25 3.91 6.12 13.10
C MET A 25 4.82 7.18 13.75
N PRO A 26 5.83 6.80 14.55
CA PRO A 26 6.75 7.75 15.14
C PRO A 26 7.44 8.63 14.08
N GLY A 27 7.44 9.95 14.30
CA GLY A 27 8.04 10.93 13.38
C GLY A 27 7.08 11.53 12.35
N TYR A 28 5.80 11.12 12.34
CA TYR A 28 4.77 11.72 11.50
C TYR A 28 3.72 12.47 12.33
N ASP A 29 3.29 13.63 11.84
CA ASP A 29 2.29 14.50 12.49
C ASP A 29 0.84 14.04 12.24
N SER A 30 0.66 12.98 11.46
CA SER A 30 -0.63 12.38 11.12
C SER A 30 -0.49 10.87 11.08
N GLU A 31 -1.59 10.15 11.30
CA GLU A 31 -1.63 8.71 11.04
C GLU A 31 -1.23 8.42 9.59
N VAL A 32 -0.50 7.33 9.40
CA VAL A 32 -0.04 6.86 8.10
C VAL A 32 -0.65 5.48 7.86
N VAL A 33 -1.23 5.27 6.68
CA VAL A 33 -1.60 3.93 6.20
C VAL A 33 -0.47 3.39 5.34
N MET A 34 -0.17 2.10 5.46
CA MET A 34 0.85 1.44 4.65
C MET A 34 0.39 0.04 4.22
N ALA A 35 0.36 -0.19 2.91
CA ALA A 35 0.30 -1.50 2.29
C ALA A 35 1.73 -1.99 2.05
N ALA A 36 2.11 -3.08 2.70
CA ALA A 36 3.48 -3.60 2.75
C ALA A 36 3.49 -5.14 2.81
N GLY A 37 2.71 -5.79 1.94
CA GLY A 37 2.68 -7.25 1.76
C GLY A 37 3.95 -7.80 1.11
N ALA A 38 5.09 -7.50 1.69
CA ALA A 38 6.43 -7.82 1.22
C ALA A 38 6.99 -9.07 1.91
N PHE A 39 7.90 -9.78 1.25
CA PHE A 39 8.63 -10.91 1.84
C PHE A 39 9.59 -10.43 2.92
N THR A 40 10.23 -9.27 2.72
CA THR A 40 11.08 -8.63 3.73
C THR A 40 10.33 -7.49 4.42
N GLN A 41 10.27 -7.52 5.75
CA GLN A 41 9.54 -6.51 6.52
C GLN A 41 10.05 -5.08 6.20
N GLY A 42 9.14 -4.20 5.80
CA GLY A 42 9.43 -2.79 5.50
C GLY A 42 10.16 -2.55 4.17
N SER A 43 10.27 -3.57 3.32
CA SER A 43 10.86 -3.44 1.98
C SER A 43 10.06 -2.50 1.09
N SER A 44 10.72 -1.48 0.54
CA SER A 44 10.13 -0.53 -0.42
C SER A 44 10.60 -0.74 -1.86
N ILE A 45 11.48 -1.72 -2.10
CA ILE A 45 11.80 -2.21 -3.45
C ILE A 45 10.76 -3.23 -3.92
N GLU A 46 10.11 -3.91 -2.98
CA GLU A 46 8.88 -4.67 -3.21
C GLU A 46 7.69 -3.72 -3.34
N LEU A 47 6.63 -4.16 -4.03
CA LEU A 47 5.47 -3.30 -4.28
C LEU A 47 4.84 -2.87 -2.95
N SER A 48 4.75 -1.57 -2.74
CA SER A 48 4.18 -0.97 -1.54
C SER A 48 3.44 0.32 -1.87
N ALA A 49 2.52 0.71 -0.99
CA ALA A 49 1.85 1.99 -1.07
C ALA A 49 1.56 2.56 0.32
N ASP A 50 1.95 3.80 0.55
CA ASP A 50 1.76 4.48 1.83
C ASP A 50 1.31 5.93 1.65
N ALA A 51 0.67 6.44 2.69
CA ALA A 51 0.14 7.80 2.67
C ALA A 51 -0.17 8.33 4.08
N PRO A 52 0.07 9.62 4.33
CA PRO A 52 -0.52 10.28 5.49
C PRO A 52 -2.04 10.42 5.31
N ILE A 53 -2.82 10.12 6.36
CA ILE A 53 -4.28 10.24 6.38
C ILE A 53 -4.65 11.70 6.64
N ARG A 54 -4.35 12.57 5.67
CA ARG A 54 -4.69 13.99 5.66
C ARG A 54 -4.79 14.50 4.24
N GLU A 55 -5.46 15.63 4.04
CA GLU A 55 -5.56 16.30 2.75
C GLU A 55 -4.16 16.64 2.18
N PRO A 56 -3.91 16.46 0.87
CA PRO A 56 -4.83 16.07 -0.21
C PRO A 56 -4.95 14.54 -0.43
N PHE A 57 -4.67 13.73 0.59
CA PHE A 57 -4.76 12.27 0.57
C PHE A 57 -3.89 11.61 -0.50
N THR A 58 -2.70 12.18 -0.72
CA THR A 58 -1.70 11.70 -1.68
C THR A 58 -1.17 10.33 -1.26
N VAL A 59 -1.22 9.36 -2.18
CA VAL A 59 -0.61 8.05 -2.02
C VAL A 59 0.72 8.02 -2.75
N TYR A 60 1.76 7.55 -2.07
CA TYR A 60 3.02 7.18 -2.69
C TYR A 60 2.97 5.69 -3.01
N ILE A 61 3.26 5.36 -4.26
CA ILE A 61 3.31 3.98 -4.75
C ILE A 61 4.71 3.79 -5.31
N GLN A 62 5.38 2.74 -4.86
CA GLN A 62 6.75 2.46 -5.26
C GLN A 62 7.04 0.95 -5.24
N GLY A 63 8.17 0.60 -5.83
CA GLY A 63 8.65 -0.77 -5.87
C GLY A 63 7.87 -1.66 -6.82
N GLY A 64 8.20 -2.95 -6.76
CA GLY A 64 7.75 -3.98 -7.68
C GLY A 64 8.96 -4.76 -8.18
N LEU A 65 9.17 -5.96 -7.62
CA LEU A 65 10.29 -6.83 -8.01
C LEU A 65 10.24 -7.20 -9.50
N THR A 66 9.03 -7.27 -10.04
CA THR A 66 8.77 -7.47 -11.45
C THR A 66 7.72 -6.48 -11.92
N TYR A 67 7.77 -6.13 -13.21
CA TYR A 67 6.76 -5.26 -13.81
C TYR A 67 5.34 -5.86 -13.68
N GLU A 68 5.22 -7.17 -13.83
CA GLU A 68 3.96 -7.89 -13.80
C GLU A 68 3.28 -7.82 -12.43
N SER A 69 4.06 -7.99 -11.35
CA SER A 69 3.53 -7.89 -9.98
C SER A 69 3.10 -6.46 -9.64
N GLY A 70 3.90 -5.46 -10.05
CA GLY A 70 3.52 -4.05 -9.95
C GLY A 70 2.22 -3.74 -10.69
N LYS A 71 2.13 -4.15 -11.96
CA LYS A 71 0.92 -3.95 -12.78
C LYS A 71 -0.30 -4.65 -12.19
N TYR A 72 -0.15 -5.90 -11.74
CA TYR A 72 -1.24 -6.65 -11.11
C TYR A 72 -1.76 -5.91 -9.88
N GLY A 73 -0.87 -5.51 -8.95
CA GLY A 73 -1.27 -4.79 -7.75
C GLY A 73 -1.99 -3.46 -8.04
N ILE A 74 -1.53 -2.71 -9.04
CA ILE A 74 -2.19 -1.45 -9.46
C ILE A 74 -3.59 -1.71 -10.03
N LEU A 75 -3.77 -2.76 -10.85
CA LEU A 75 -5.08 -3.10 -11.40
C LEU A 75 -6.05 -3.56 -10.32
N THR A 76 -5.59 -4.41 -9.38
CA THR A 76 -6.37 -4.81 -8.20
C THR A 76 -6.77 -3.59 -7.36
N ALA A 77 -5.85 -2.64 -7.16
CA ALA A 77 -6.14 -1.39 -6.47
C ALA A 77 -7.19 -0.55 -7.18
N ALA A 78 -7.20 -0.50 -8.52
CA ALA A 78 -8.21 0.19 -9.29
C ALA A 78 -9.61 -0.47 -9.16
N GLU A 79 -9.69 -1.81 -9.12
CA GLU A 79 -10.95 -2.53 -8.88
C GLU A 79 -11.56 -2.23 -7.50
N PHE A 80 -10.71 -2.03 -6.47
CA PHE A 80 -11.17 -1.64 -5.13
C PHE A 80 -11.75 -0.21 -5.05
N MET A 81 -11.52 0.60 -6.08
CA MET A 81 -12.00 1.99 -6.14
C MET A 81 -13.40 2.12 -6.77
N THR A 82 -13.87 1.09 -7.48
CA THR A 82 -15.26 1.02 -7.98
C THR A 82 -16.24 0.63 -6.88
#